data_AF-A0A933P035-F1
#
_entry.id   AF-A0A933P035-F1
#
_cell.length_a   1.000
_cell.length_b   1.000
_cell.length_c   1.000
_cell.angle_alpha   90.00
_cell.angle_beta   90.00
_cell.angle_gamma   90.00
#
_symmetry.space_group_name_H-M   'P 1'
#
loop_
_entity.id
_entity.type
_entity.pdbx_description
1 polymer ?
#
loop_
_entity_poly.entity_id
_entity_poly.type
_entity_poly.pdbx_seq_one_letter_code
_entity_poly.pdbx_strand_id
1 'polypeptide(L)'
;MAGLAGKGRGQAWPCLLFAEPEQLGGPEPALQARESLEMLAHDEVAGIDVGKMRLDVHVAGVAEGFWTGNDGRGIRDLIVRLRRLKVRRVGIEASGGYERGVAVALSTAGFKVVLCDPAQVRNFARAMKVRAKTDPIDARMIARYLMAAGDLPLYQPDALRDRLGELVNMRRHLIAERSELAAKTDQIADPMLARLLRRRLRQLAADLELVELEIRRHIQSHAELSQRAKALMAVPGVGPVLSTILIAELPELGAIGARQIASLVGVAPHPRQSGLADRGGKCSGGRTRVRTVLYMACLSALKARHSRLYPFYERLRANGKPFKLAITAVMRKFLTILNAITRDSAAYRPT
;
A
#
# COMPACT_ATOMS: atom_id res chain seq x y z
N MET A 1 -38.49 62.64 -17.25
CA MET A 1 -37.05 62.80 -17.57
C MET A 1 -36.35 61.54 -17.07
N ALA A 2 -35.82 60.59 -17.82
CA ALA A 2 -35.71 60.23 -19.23
C ALA A 2 -35.74 58.68 -19.24
N GLY A 3 -36.46 57.98 -20.13
CA GLY A 3 -36.00 57.53 -21.45
C GLY A 3 -34.78 56.59 -21.35
N LEU A 4 -34.69 55.40 -21.94
CA LEU A 4 -35.46 54.67 -22.96
C LEU A 4 -34.76 53.30 -23.16
N ALA A 5 -35.51 52.33 -23.70
CA ALA A 5 -35.06 51.27 -24.61
C ALA A 5 -34.23 50.07 -24.10
N GLY A 6 -34.66 48.88 -24.54
CA GLY A 6 -33.80 47.69 -24.59
C GLY A 6 -34.52 46.35 -24.45
N LYS A 7 -35.43 46.01 -25.38
CA LYS A 7 -35.92 44.63 -25.54
C LYS A 7 -34.76 43.71 -25.95
N GLY A 8 -34.08 43.12 -24.97
CA GLY A 8 -33.16 42.00 -25.16
C GLY A 8 -33.91 40.68 -25.02
N ARG A 9 -34.13 39.98 -26.13
CA ARG A 9 -34.59 38.59 -26.14
C ARG A 9 -33.54 37.73 -25.43
N GLY A 10 -33.75 37.42 -24.17
CA GLY A 10 -33.00 36.38 -23.47
C GLY A 10 -33.34 35.03 -24.11
N GLN A 11 -32.43 34.52 -24.93
CA GLN A 11 -32.43 33.12 -25.32
C GLN A 11 -32.42 32.29 -24.04
N ALA A 12 -33.54 31.61 -23.78
CA ALA A 12 -33.58 30.51 -22.84
C ALA A 12 -32.52 29.50 -23.28
N TRP A 13 -31.47 29.33 -22.49
CA TRP A 13 -30.59 28.19 -22.65
C TRP A 13 -31.46 26.96 -22.49
N PRO A 14 -31.59 26.08 -23.50
CA PRO A 14 -32.32 24.86 -23.30
C PRO A 14 -31.59 24.11 -22.17
N CYS A 15 -32.29 23.92 -21.05
CA CYS A 15 -31.99 22.84 -20.13
C CYS A 15 -32.01 21.57 -20.96
N LEU A 16 -30.84 21.18 -21.49
CA LEU A 16 -30.57 19.81 -21.88
C LEU A 16 -30.65 19.03 -20.57
N LEU A 17 -31.88 18.63 -20.22
CA LEU A 17 -32.15 17.53 -19.33
C LEU A 17 -31.16 16.44 -19.69
N PHE A 18 -30.23 16.18 -18.79
CA PHE A 18 -29.36 15.02 -18.86
C PHE A 18 -30.28 13.80 -18.98
N ALA A 19 -30.45 13.30 -20.20
CA ALA A 19 -31.02 12.00 -20.44
C ALA A 19 -30.19 11.00 -19.62
N GLU A 20 -30.90 10.10 -18.96
CA GLU A 20 -30.41 9.07 -18.04
C GLU A 20 -28.93 8.70 -18.30
N PRO A 21 -27.99 8.95 -17.36
CA PRO A 21 -26.56 8.71 -17.60
C PRO A 21 -26.22 7.23 -17.85
N GLU A 22 -27.17 6.33 -17.63
CA GLU A 22 -27.08 4.91 -17.96
C GLU A 22 -27.33 4.61 -19.45
N GLN A 23 -27.93 5.54 -20.21
CA GLN A 23 -28.20 5.45 -21.65
C GLN A 23 -27.10 6.05 -22.53
N LEU A 24 -26.07 6.66 -21.95
CA LEU A 24 -24.87 7.05 -22.69
C LEU A 24 -24.11 5.78 -23.10
N GLY A 25 -24.45 5.26 -24.29
CA GLY A 25 -23.65 4.28 -24.99
C GLY A 25 -22.19 4.73 -24.96
N GLY A 26 -21.30 3.88 -24.44
CA GLY A 26 -19.87 4.13 -24.59
C GLY A 26 -19.55 4.27 -26.08
N PRO A 27 -18.51 5.03 -26.47
CA PRO A 27 -18.11 5.05 -27.86
C PRO A 27 -17.98 3.60 -28.33
N GLU A 28 -18.69 3.26 -29.41
CA GLU A 28 -18.37 2.06 -30.17
C GLU A 28 -16.87 2.12 -30.47
N PRO A 29 -16.13 0.99 -30.40
CA PRO A 29 -14.74 0.98 -30.76
C PRO A 29 -14.64 1.17 -32.27
N ALA A 30 -14.74 2.43 -32.72
CA ALA A 30 -14.28 2.87 -34.01
C ALA A 30 -12.76 2.70 -34.00
N LEU A 31 -12.34 1.49 -34.41
CA LEU A 31 -11.06 1.32 -35.05
C LEU A 31 -10.99 2.35 -36.18
N GLN A 32 -9.90 3.12 -36.19
CA GLN A 32 -9.56 4.20 -37.13
C GLN A 32 -10.11 5.58 -36.76
N ALA A 33 -9.32 6.33 -35.99
CA ALA A 33 -8.65 7.51 -36.54
C ALA A 33 -7.67 8.14 -35.52
N ARG A 34 -6.45 8.40 -36.02
CA ARG A 34 -5.37 9.23 -35.47
C ARG A 34 -4.20 8.50 -34.81
N GLU A 35 -3.45 7.85 -35.68
CA GLU A 35 -2.00 7.99 -35.78
C GLU A 35 -1.56 9.45 -35.49
N SER A 36 -0.44 9.61 -34.79
CA SER A 36 0.39 10.83 -34.62
C SER A 36 0.48 11.49 -33.23
N LEU A 37 0.22 10.80 -32.12
CA LEU A 37 0.66 11.26 -30.79
C LEU A 37 1.44 10.15 -30.06
N GLU A 38 2.77 10.24 -30.17
CA GLU A 38 3.83 9.47 -29.48
C GLU A 38 3.96 7.96 -29.78
N MET A 39 4.36 7.63 -31.00
CA MET A 39 4.84 6.31 -31.44
C MET A 39 6.24 5.90 -30.89
N LEU A 40 6.62 6.29 -29.68
CA LEU A 40 7.95 5.99 -29.12
C LEU A 40 7.89 5.68 -27.61
N ALA A 41 7.40 4.48 -27.22
CA ALA A 41 7.71 3.76 -25.95
C ALA A 41 6.75 2.58 -25.62
N HIS A 42 5.67 2.37 -26.40
CA HIS A 42 4.58 1.48 -25.97
C HIS A 42 4.92 -0.02 -25.95
N ASP A 43 5.80 -0.50 -26.83
CA ASP A 43 6.10 -1.94 -26.95
C ASP A 43 7.10 -2.46 -25.90
N GLU A 44 7.59 -1.58 -25.01
CA GLU A 44 8.59 -1.94 -24.00
C GLU A 44 7.97 -2.26 -22.62
N VAL A 45 6.64 -2.39 -22.55
CA VAL A 45 5.91 -2.57 -21.28
C VAL A 45 5.23 -3.95 -21.22
N ALA A 46 5.40 -4.65 -20.11
CA ALA A 46 4.65 -5.86 -19.80
C ALA A 46 3.91 -5.76 -18.47
N GLY A 47 2.76 -6.43 -18.38
CA GLY A 47 2.03 -6.67 -17.15
C GLY A 47 2.01 -8.16 -16.84
N ILE A 48 2.22 -8.50 -15.58
CA ILE A 48 2.25 -9.89 -15.10
C ILE A 48 1.27 -10.05 -13.96
N ASP A 49 0.28 -10.92 -14.15
CA ASP A 49 -0.52 -11.46 -13.06
C ASP A 49 0.14 -12.73 -12.51
N VAL A 50 0.21 -12.84 -11.18
CA VAL A 50 1.01 -13.85 -10.49
C VAL A 50 0.11 -14.83 -9.74
N GLY A 51 0.03 -16.04 -10.27
CA GLY A 51 -0.53 -17.21 -9.60
C GLY A 51 0.53 -18.05 -8.90
N LYS A 52 0.08 -18.97 -8.03
CA LYS A 52 0.98 -19.89 -7.29
C LYS A 52 1.88 -20.73 -8.20
N MET A 53 1.35 -21.21 -9.34
CA MET A 53 2.07 -22.11 -10.26
C MET A 53 2.29 -21.48 -11.64
N ARG A 54 1.67 -20.32 -11.92
CA ARG A 54 1.57 -19.75 -13.27
C ARG A 54 1.78 -18.24 -13.22
N LEU A 55 2.45 -17.71 -14.24
CA LEU A 55 2.66 -16.29 -14.48
C LEU A 55 1.97 -15.94 -15.80
N ASP A 56 0.89 -15.16 -15.75
CA ASP A 56 0.17 -14.70 -16.93
C ASP A 56 0.73 -13.35 -17.36
N VAL A 57 1.13 -13.24 -18.62
CA VAL A 57 1.91 -12.11 -19.13
C VAL A 57 1.21 -11.50 -20.34
N HIS A 58 1.10 -10.19 -20.31
CA HIS A 58 0.69 -9.40 -21.46
C HIS A 58 1.73 -8.34 -21.78
N VAL A 59 2.16 -8.27 -23.04
CA VAL A 59 3.08 -7.24 -23.52
C VAL A 59 2.27 -6.23 -24.32
N ALA A 60 2.43 -4.95 -24.02
CA ALA A 60 1.79 -3.88 -24.76
C ALA A 60 2.19 -3.92 -26.24
N GLY A 61 1.23 -3.63 -27.13
CA GLY A 61 1.43 -3.77 -28.57
C GLY A 61 1.26 -5.20 -29.12
N VAL A 62 1.20 -6.23 -28.27
CA VAL A 62 1.00 -7.64 -28.69
C VAL A 62 -0.46 -8.05 -28.46
N ALA A 63 -1.10 -8.65 -29.48
CA ALA A 63 -2.51 -9.04 -29.40
C ALA A 63 -2.77 -10.13 -28.34
N GLU A 64 -1.93 -11.17 -28.33
CA GLU A 64 -2.08 -12.32 -27.45
C GLU A 64 -1.08 -12.27 -26.28
N GLY A 65 -1.60 -12.55 -25.08
CA GLY A 65 -0.76 -12.83 -23.92
C GLY A 65 -0.17 -14.24 -23.97
N PHE A 66 0.70 -14.54 -23.02
CA PHE A 66 1.23 -15.88 -22.83
C PHE A 66 1.38 -16.17 -21.34
N TRP A 67 1.72 -17.42 -21.01
CA TRP A 67 2.00 -17.79 -19.63
C TRP A 67 3.30 -18.58 -19.52
N THR A 68 3.89 -18.56 -18.33
CA THR A 68 5.03 -19.41 -17.93
C THR A 68 4.78 -20.01 -16.56
N GLY A 69 5.56 -21.01 -16.16
CA GLY A 69 5.52 -21.54 -14.79
C GLY A 69 6.04 -20.51 -13.77
N ASN A 70 5.46 -20.50 -12.57
CA ASN A 70 6.01 -19.78 -11.41
C ASN A 70 7.03 -20.66 -10.67
N ASP A 71 8.07 -21.05 -11.40
CA ASP A 71 9.20 -21.82 -10.90
C ASP A 71 10.51 -21.32 -11.53
N GLY A 72 11.65 -21.87 -11.10
CA GLY A 72 12.94 -21.43 -11.59
C GLY A 72 13.14 -21.59 -13.10
N ARG A 73 12.52 -22.59 -13.75
CA ARG A 73 12.61 -22.77 -15.21
C ARG A 73 11.70 -21.77 -15.92
N GLY A 74 10.44 -21.68 -15.50
CA GLY A 74 9.46 -20.76 -16.09
C GLY A 74 9.87 -19.29 -15.97
N ILE A 75 10.50 -18.88 -14.87
CA ILE A 75 11.03 -17.52 -14.70
C ILE A 75 12.21 -17.24 -15.66
N ARG A 76 13.09 -18.23 -15.90
CA ARG A 76 14.18 -18.08 -16.90
C ARG A 76 13.62 -17.94 -18.31
N ASP A 77 12.64 -18.78 -18.65
CA ASP A 77 11.97 -18.73 -19.96
C ASP A 77 11.24 -17.39 -20.17
N LEU A 78 10.60 -16.88 -19.12
CA LEU A 78 9.99 -15.56 -19.09
C LEU A 78 11.01 -14.46 -19.40
N ILE A 79 12.16 -14.45 -18.71
CA ILE A 79 13.23 -13.45 -18.94
C ILE A 79 13.69 -13.46 -20.40
N VAL A 80 13.94 -14.65 -20.97
CA VAL A 80 14.36 -14.79 -22.37
C VAL A 80 13.30 -14.24 -23.31
N ARG A 81 12.03 -14.56 -23.07
CA ARG A 81 10.92 -14.12 -23.92
C ARG A 81 10.70 -12.60 -23.84
N LEU A 82 10.76 -12.02 -22.65
CA LEU A 82 10.64 -10.56 -22.46
C LEU A 82 11.78 -9.80 -23.15
N ARG A 83 13.02 -10.32 -23.14
CA ARG A 83 14.15 -9.73 -23.88
C ARG A 83 13.95 -9.78 -25.38
N ARG A 84 13.46 -10.92 -25.91
CA ARG A 84 13.14 -11.06 -27.35
C ARG A 84 12.06 -10.07 -27.79
N LEU A 85 11.09 -9.81 -26.92
CA LEU A 85 10.02 -8.85 -27.12
C LEU A 85 10.42 -7.40 -26.79
N LYS A 86 11.71 -7.15 -26.49
CA LYS A 86 12.27 -5.82 -26.18
C LYS A 86 11.60 -5.10 -25.01
N VAL A 87 11.01 -5.85 -24.07
CA VAL A 87 10.42 -5.28 -22.86
C VAL A 87 11.50 -4.68 -21.96
N ARG A 88 11.24 -3.48 -21.42
CA ARG A 88 12.13 -2.80 -20.47
C ARG A 88 11.46 -2.53 -19.13
N ARG A 89 10.14 -2.33 -19.10
CA ARG A 89 9.36 -2.04 -17.88
C ARG A 89 8.33 -3.13 -17.64
N VAL A 90 8.24 -3.62 -16.41
CA VAL A 90 7.34 -4.72 -16.04
C VAL A 90 6.52 -4.33 -14.82
N GLY A 91 5.19 -4.41 -14.94
CA GLY A 91 4.27 -4.26 -13.83
C GLY A 91 3.89 -5.64 -13.29
N ILE A 92 3.89 -5.80 -11.97
CA ILE A 92 3.49 -7.04 -11.30
C ILE A 92 2.51 -6.68 -10.18
N GLU A 93 1.37 -7.36 -10.08
CA GLU A 93 0.43 -7.10 -8.99
C GLU A 93 0.95 -7.71 -7.67
N ALA A 94 0.93 -6.92 -6.58
CA ALA A 94 1.35 -7.38 -5.26
C ALA A 94 0.23 -8.15 -4.55
N SER A 95 0.12 -9.47 -4.79
CA SER A 95 -1.05 -10.27 -4.40
C SER A 95 -0.87 -11.18 -3.18
N GLY A 96 0.33 -11.30 -2.59
CA GLY A 96 0.46 -12.01 -1.30
C GLY A 96 1.77 -12.75 -1.05
N GLY A 97 2.84 -12.47 -1.80
CA GLY A 97 4.18 -13.02 -1.61
C GLY A 97 4.69 -13.85 -2.78
N TYR A 98 3.82 -14.41 -3.61
CA TYR A 98 4.22 -15.20 -4.80
C TYR A 98 4.91 -14.34 -5.85
N GLU A 99 4.61 -13.03 -5.88
CA GLU A 99 5.22 -12.05 -6.77
C GLU A 99 6.71 -11.81 -6.50
N ARG A 100 7.21 -12.12 -5.30
CA ARG A 100 8.57 -11.77 -4.89
C ARG A 100 9.63 -12.46 -5.73
N GLY A 101 9.48 -13.78 -5.94
CA GLY A 101 10.47 -14.56 -6.69
C GLY A 101 10.65 -14.04 -8.11
N VAL A 102 9.54 -13.79 -8.81
CA VAL A 102 9.56 -13.23 -10.17
C VAL A 102 10.03 -11.76 -10.17
N ALA A 103 9.64 -10.94 -9.20
CA ALA A 103 10.07 -9.54 -9.12
C ALA A 103 11.59 -9.41 -8.91
N VAL A 104 12.16 -10.22 -8.01
CA VAL A 104 13.62 -10.28 -7.77
C VAL A 104 14.35 -10.73 -9.02
N ALA A 105 13.88 -11.80 -9.67
CA ALA A 105 14.54 -12.34 -10.86
C ALA A 105 14.52 -11.34 -12.02
N LEU A 106 13.39 -10.67 -12.27
CA LEU A 106 13.29 -9.65 -13.32
C LEU A 106 14.10 -8.40 -13.00
N SER A 107 14.10 -7.92 -11.76
CA SER A 107 14.92 -6.78 -11.34
C SER A 107 16.42 -7.09 -11.52
N THR A 108 16.86 -8.27 -11.09
CA THR A 108 18.23 -8.76 -11.26
C THR A 108 18.61 -8.92 -12.73
N ALA A 109 17.66 -9.31 -13.58
CA ALA A 109 17.85 -9.44 -15.03
C ALA A 109 17.90 -8.09 -15.78
N GLY A 110 17.73 -6.96 -15.07
CA GLY A 110 17.87 -5.60 -15.59
C GLY A 110 16.55 -4.92 -16.00
N PHE A 111 15.39 -5.53 -15.73
CA PHE A 111 14.10 -4.91 -16.04
C PHE A 111 13.73 -3.84 -15.00
N LYS A 112 13.07 -2.77 -15.45
CA LYS A 112 12.42 -1.78 -14.58
C LYS A 112 11.11 -2.34 -14.03
N VAL A 113 11.20 -3.06 -12.92
CA VAL A 113 10.07 -3.71 -12.27
C VAL A 113 9.30 -2.71 -11.41
N VAL A 114 7.97 -2.76 -11.44
CA VAL A 114 7.06 -2.00 -10.58
C VAL A 114 6.08 -2.97 -9.93
N LEU A 115 6.00 -2.96 -8.60
CA LEU A 115 4.94 -3.67 -7.88
C LEU A 115 3.70 -2.78 -7.79
N CYS A 116 2.66 -3.15 -8.54
CA CYS A 116 1.41 -2.42 -8.61
C CYS A 116 0.50 -2.77 -7.43
N ASP A 117 -0.15 -1.76 -6.87
CA ASP A 117 -1.16 -1.93 -5.84
C ASP A 117 -2.43 -2.57 -6.46
N PRO A 118 -2.87 -3.77 -5.99
CA PRO A 118 -4.09 -4.42 -6.44
C PRO A 118 -5.31 -3.50 -6.50
N ALA A 119 -5.46 -2.63 -5.49
CA ALA A 119 -6.61 -1.73 -5.42
C ALA A 119 -6.56 -0.65 -6.52
N GLN A 120 -5.37 -0.17 -6.87
CA GLN A 120 -5.20 0.82 -7.93
C GLN A 120 -5.44 0.21 -9.31
N VAL A 121 -4.86 -0.97 -9.57
CA VAL A 121 -5.11 -1.72 -10.81
C VAL A 121 -6.59 -2.02 -10.97
N ARG A 122 -7.27 -2.45 -9.89
CA ARG A 122 -8.71 -2.73 -9.91
C ARG A 122 -9.55 -1.48 -10.13
N ASN A 123 -9.20 -0.35 -9.52
CA ASN A 123 -9.89 0.92 -9.76
C ASN A 123 -9.70 1.39 -11.21
N PHE A 124 -8.52 1.19 -11.78
CA PHE A 124 -8.24 1.48 -13.19
C PHE A 124 -9.05 0.57 -14.13
N ALA A 125 -9.14 -0.73 -13.86
CA ALA A 125 -9.98 -1.66 -14.61
C ALA A 125 -11.46 -1.25 -14.60
N ARG A 126 -11.97 -0.82 -13.43
CA ARG A 126 -13.34 -0.29 -13.29
C ARG A 126 -13.54 0.98 -14.13
N ALA A 127 -12.58 1.91 -14.11
CA ALA A 127 -12.62 3.12 -14.92
C ALA A 127 -12.64 2.81 -16.42
N MET A 128 -11.93 1.75 -16.84
CA MET A 128 -11.92 1.24 -18.22
C MET A 128 -13.15 0.37 -18.56
N LYS A 129 -14.17 0.30 -17.69
CA LYS A 129 -15.39 -0.52 -17.83
C LYS A 129 -15.11 -2.03 -18.03
N VAL A 130 -13.93 -2.52 -17.64
CA VAL A 130 -13.59 -3.94 -17.67
C VAL A 130 -14.11 -4.60 -16.39
N ARG A 131 -15.21 -5.36 -16.52
CA ARG A 131 -15.87 -6.06 -15.39
C ARG A 131 -15.40 -7.50 -15.24
N ALA A 132 -15.13 -8.19 -16.35
CA ALA A 132 -14.61 -9.54 -16.36
C ALA A 132 -13.26 -9.61 -15.65
N LYS A 133 -13.03 -10.70 -14.91
CA LYS A 133 -11.79 -10.97 -14.21
C LYS A 133 -11.28 -12.34 -14.63
N THR A 134 -10.18 -12.35 -15.37
CA THR A 134 -9.44 -13.55 -15.74
C THR A 134 -7.95 -13.20 -15.74
N ASP A 135 -7.08 -14.17 -15.45
CA ASP A 135 -5.64 -13.94 -15.33
C ASP A 135 -5.04 -13.22 -16.57
N PRO A 136 -5.44 -13.54 -17.83
CA PRO A 136 -4.98 -12.79 -19.01
C PRO A 136 -5.51 -11.35 -19.08
N ILE A 137 -6.74 -11.10 -18.61
CA ILE A 137 -7.30 -9.75 -18.55
C ILE A 137 -6.58 -8.93 -17.49
N ASP A 138 -6.30 -9.53 -16.34
CA ASP A 138 -5.60 -8.87 -15.22
C ASP A 138 -4.17 -8.50 -15.64
N ALA A 139 -3.42 -9.41 -16.27
CA ALA A 139 -2.10 -9.12 -16.85
C ALA A 139 -2.14 -7.96 -17.86
N ARG A 140 -3.15 -7.93 -18.74
CA ARG A 140 -3.37 -6.81 -19.68
C ARG A 140 -3.69 -5.51 -18.97
N MET A 141 -4.51 -5.54 -17.91
CA MET A 141 -4.85 -4.36 -17.14
C MET A 141 -3.64 -3.80 -16.39
N ILE A 142 -2.75 -4.66 -15.89
CA ILE A 142 -1.48 -4.25 -15.26
C ILE A 142 -0.58 -3.53 -16.28
N ALA A 143 -0.43 -4.07 -17.49
CA ALA A 143 0.35 -3.43 -18.55
C ALA A 143 -0.23 -2.04 -18.91
N ARG A 144 -1.55 -1.96 -19.09
CA ARG A 144 -2.24 -0.68 -19.39
C ARG A 144 -2.14 0.32 -18.25
N TYR A 145 -2.26 -0.14 -17.01
CA TYR A 145 -2.06 0.71 -15.83
C TYR A 145 -0.63 1.26 -15.80
N LEU A 146 0.38 0.43 -16.07
CA LEU A 146 1.78 0.86 -16.07
C LEU A 146 2.11 1.86 -17.18
N MET A 147 1.42 1.77 -18.33
CA MET A 147 1.53 2.77 -19.41
C MET A 147 0.83 4.09 -19.06
N ALA A 148 -0.30 4.03 -18.36
CA ALA A 148 -1.09 5.23 -18.03
C ALA A 148 -0.61 5.92 -16.75
N ALA A 149 -0.02 5.17 -15.83
CA ALA A 149 0.56 5.71 -14.61
C ALA A 149 1.87 6.44 -14.94
N GLY A 150 2.07 7.61 -14.33
CA GLY A 150 3.31 8.37 -14.45
C GLY A 150 4.51 7.67 -13.79
N ASP A 151 5.35 8.47 -13.14
CA ASP A 151 6.51 7.93 -12.42
C ASP A 151 6.07 7.09 -11.22
N LEU A 152 6.15 5.76 -11.39
CA LEU A 152 5.97 4.79 -10.33
C LEU A 152 7.33 4.34 -9.81
N PRO A 153 7.48 4.16 -8.48
CA PRO A 153 8.72 3.71 -7.88
C PRO A 153 9.10 2.32 -8.40
N LEU A 154 10.39 2.16 -8.73
CA LEU A 154 10.92 0.86 -9.14
C LEU A 154 11.09 -0.04 -7.92
N TYR A 155 10.79 -1.33 -8.11
CA TYR A 155 11.05 -2.36 -7.14
C TYR A 155 12.56 -2.55 -6.94
N GLN A 156 12.99 -2.51 -5.69
CA GLN A 156 14.35 -2.81 -5.27
C GLN A 156 14.31 -4.06 -4.38
N PRO A 157 14.96 -5.16 -4.79
CA PRO A 157 15.11 -6.34 -3.96
C PRO A 157 15.79 -6.00 -2.63
N ASP A 158 15.19 -6.43 -1.52
CA ASP A 158 15.74 -6.24 -0.18
C ASP A 158 15.52 -7.53 0.61
N ALA A 159 16.42 -8.48 0.43
CA ALA A 159 16.33 -9.80 1.06
C ALA A 159 16.24 -9.73 2.59
N LEU A 160 16.86 -8.70 3.20
CA LEU A 160 16.83 -8.50 4.64
C LEU A 160 15.44 -8.08 5.11
N ARG A 161 14.80 -7.12 4.43
CA ARG A 161 13.43 -6.71 4.75
C ARG A 161 12.40 -7.74 4.33
N ASP A 162 12.62 -8.47 3.24
CA ASP A 162 11.72 -9.55 2.80
C ASP A 162 11.63 -10.64 3.87
N ARG A 163 12.79 -11.10 4.37
CA ARG A 163 12.85 -12.08 5.46
C ARG A 163 12.21 -11.54 6.74
N LEU A 164 12.48 -10.29 7.09
CA LEU A 164 11.87 -9.66 8.26
C LEU A 164 10.34 -9.57 8.11
N GLY A 165 9.85 -9.23 6.91
CA GLY A 165 8.44 -9.17 6.57
C GLY A 165 7.74 -10.52 6.70
N GLU A 166 8.39 -11.62 6.31
CA GLU A 166 7.87 -12.98 6.54
C GLU A 166 7.71 -13.29 8.02
N LEU A 167 8.74 -13.02 8.82
CA LEU A 167 8.70 -13.26 10.27
C LEU A 167 7.60 -12.42 10.93
N VAL A 168 7.48 -11.14 10.54
CA VAL A 168 6.42 -10.23 11.00
C VAL A 168 5.03 -10.73 10.61
N ASN A 169 4.86 -11.26 9.40
CA ASN A 169 3.60 -11.84 8.94
C ASN A 169 3.22 -13.09 9.73
N MET A 170 4.19 -13.98 9.98
CA MET A 170 3.98 -15.17 10.78
C MET A 170 3.61 -14.82 12.23
N ARG A 171 4.34 -13.89 12.86
CA ARG A 171 4.02 -13.38 14.20
C ARG A 171 2.56 -12.91 14.29
N ARG A 172 2.11 -12.17 13.29
CA ARG A 172 0.72 -11.69 13.23
C ARG A 172 -0.28 -12.84 13.10
N HIS A 173 0.01 -13.84 12.27
CA HIS A 173 -0.84 -15.01 12.10
C HIS A 173 -1.01 -15.77 13.43
N LEU A 174 0.11 -16.07 14.10
CA LEU A 174 0.11 -16.76 15.40
C LEU A 174 -0.66 -15.97 16.48
N ILE A 175 -0.54 -14.64 16.52
CA ILE A 175 -1.31 -13.80 17.45
C ILE A 175 -2.81 -13.89 17.17
N ALA A 176 -3.22 -13.85 15.90
CA ALA A 176 -4.63 -13.96 15.51
C ALA A 176 -5.19 -15.34 15.88
N GLU A 177 -4.48 -16.41 15.52
CA GLU A 177 -4.87 -17.78 15.84
C GLU A 177 -4.96 -18.01 17.35
N ARG A 178 -3.96 -17.54 18.12
CA ARG A 178 -3.98 -17.63 19.59
C ARG A 178 -5.18 -16.90 20.19
N SER A 179 -5.52 -15.72 19.66
CA SER A 179 -6.65 -14.92 20.15
C SER A 179 -7.98 -15.61 19.88
N GLU A 180 -8.14 -16.16 18.67
CA GLU A 180 -9.34 -16.92 18.29
C GLU A 180 -9.49 -18.20 19.13
N LEU A 181 -8.39 -18.93 19.31
CA LEU A 181 -8.38 -20.17 20.08
C LEU A 181 -8.64 -19.95 21.58
N ALA A 182 -8.13 -18.84 22.14
CA ALA A 182 -8.39 -18.46 23.53
C ALA A 182 -9.87 -18.19 23.75
N ALA A 183 -10.49 -17.38 22.89
CA ALA A 183 -11.93 -17.12 22.95
C ALA A 183 -12.78 -18.39 22.84
N LYS A 184 -12.39 -19.32 21.95
CA LYS A 184 -13.03 -20.65 21.84
C LYS A 184 -12.87 -21.49 23.11
N THR A 185 -11.69 -21.45 23.73
CA THR A 185 -11.40 -22.21 24.96
C THR A 185 -12.28 -21.77 26.12
N ASP A 186 -12.55 -20.46 26.24
CA ASP A 186 -13.39 -19.91 27.32
C ASP A 186 -14.88 -20.29 27.17
N GLN A 187 -15.32 -20.68 25.97
CA GLN A 187 -16.71 -21.05 25.68
C GLN A 187 -16.99 -22.56 25.80
N ILE A 188 -15.95 -23.40 25.91
CA ILE A 188 -16.11 -24.86 25.95
C ILE A 188 -16.31 -25.33 27.40
N ALA A 189 -17.45 -26.01 27.63
CA ALA A 189 -17.75 -26.63 28.92
C ALA A 189 -17.09 -28.01 29.12
N ASP A 190 -16.89 -28.77 28.04
CA ASP A 190 -16.30 -30.11 28.11
C ASP A 190 -14.82 -30.06 28.58
N PRO A 191 -14.47 -30.71 29.70
CA PRO A 191 -13.12 -30.63 30.26
C PRO A 191 -12.03 -31.24 29.36
N MET A 192 -12.35 -32.29 28.60
CA MET A 192 -11.40 -32.95 27.72
C MET A 192 -11.04 -32.04 26.53
N LEU A 193 -12.05 -31.43 25.90
CA LEU A 193 -11.88 -30.48 24.81
C LEU A 193 -11.16 -29.21 25.29
N ALA A 194 -11.52 -28.66 26.45
CA ALA A 194 -10.83 -27.51 27.03
C ALA A 194 -9.34 -27.80 27.27
N ARG A 195 -9.00 -29.01 27.75
CA ARG A 195 -7.61 -29.44 27.93
C ARG A 195 -6.84 -29.51 26.60
N LEU A 196 -7.48 -30.01 25.54
CA LEU A 196 -6.89 -30.06 24.19
C LEU A 196 -6.59 -28.65 23.66
N LEU A 197 -7.52 -27.71 23.78
CA LEU A 197 -7.30 -26.34 23.31
C LEU A 197 -6.23 -25.60 24.12
N ARG A 198 -6.20 -25.79 25.45
CA ARG A 198 -5.12 -25.25 26.30
C ARG A 198 -3.74 -25.78 25.90
N ARG A 199 -3.63 -27.03 25.46
CA ARG A 199 -2.38 -27.57 24.92
C ARG A 199 -1.97 -26.85 23.63
N ARG A 200 -2.90 -26.62 22.71
CA ARG A 200 -2.65 -25.86 21.48
C ARG A 200 -2.27 -24.40 21.76
N LEU A 201 -2.91 -23.76 22.74
CA LEU A 201 -2.55 -22.41 23.19
C LEU A 201 -1.10 -22.34 23.70
N ARG A 202 -0.64 -23.35 24.44
CA ARG A 202 0.77 -23.43 24.87
C ARG A 202 1.71 -23.58 23.68
N GLN A 203 1.36 -24.39 22.68
CA GLN A 203 2.16 -24.51 21.46
C GLN A 203 2.26 -23.18 20.71
N LEU A 204 1.13 -22.50 20.49
CA LEU A 204 1.12 -21.19 19.84
C LEU A 204 1.91 -20.13 20.61
N ALA A 205 1.93 -20.20 21.94
CA ALA A 205 2.77 -19.33 22.76
C ALA A 205 4.27 -19.59 22.52
N ALA A 206 4.69 -20.86 22.51
CA ALA A 206 6.08 -21.24 22.22
C ALA A 206 6.50 -20.85 20.79
N ASP A 207 5.65 -21.09 19.80
CA ASP A 207 5.91 -20.72 18.41
C ASP A 207 6.04 -19.19 18.26
N LEU A 208 5.20 -18.43 18.99
CA LEU A 208 5.28 -16.97 19.00
C LEU A 208 6.60 -16.48 19.62
N GLU A 209 7.04 -17.07 20.73
CA GLU A 209 8.33 -16.75 21.37
C GLU A 209 9.50 -17.03 20.43
N LEU A 210 9.46 -18.17 19.71
CA LEU A 210 10.47 -18.52 18.71
C LEU A 210 10.52 -17.49 17.58
N VAL A 211 9.37 -17.10 17.02
CA VAL A 211 9.32 -16.10 15.95
C VAL A 211 9.79 -14.73 16.45
N GLU A 212 9.43 -14.33 17.67
CA GLU A 212 9.92 -13.07 18.25
C GLU A 212 11.43 -13.07 18.50
N LEU A 213 12.00 -14.21 18.91
CA LEU A 213 13.44 -14.40 19.01
C LEU A 213 14.12 -14.26 17.64
N GLU A 214 13.59 -14.91 16.61
CA GLU A 214 14.12 -14.83 15.24
C GLU A 214 14.03 -13.41 14.67
N ILE A 215 12.95 -12.67 14.94
CA ILE A 215 12.85 -11.25 14.58
C ILE A 215 13.99 -10.44 15.22
N ARG A 216 14.21 -10.62 16.53
CA ARG A 216 15.28 -9.90 17.25
C ARG A 216 16.65 -10.27 16.69
N ARG A 217 16.91 -11.57 16.50
CA ARG A 217 18.16 -12.10 15.96
C ARG A 217 18.45 -11.53 14.58
N HIS A 218 17.46 -11.54 13.68
CA HIS A 218 17.58 -11.02 12.32
C HIS A 218 17.87 -9.53 12.30
N ILE A 219 17.23 -8.74 13.18
CA ILE A 219 17.53 -7.30 13.28
C ILE A 219 18.96 -7.08 13.82
N GLN A 220 19.38 -7.86 14.82
CA GLN A 220 20.68 -7.69 15.47
C GLN A 220 21.86 -8.15 14.60
N SER A 221 21.67 -9.19 13.78
CA SER A 221 22.71 -9.74 12.91
C SER A 221 23.04 -8.86 11.70
N HIS A 222 22.20 -7.87 11.39
CA HIS A 222 22.40 -6.99 10.23
C HIS A 222 22.57 -5.54 10.68
N ALA A 223 23.74 -4.96 10.38
CA ALA A 223 24.11 -3.63 10.85
C ALA A 223 23.10 -2.54 10.45
N GLU A 224 22.62 -2.54 9.20
CA GLU A 224 21.63 -1.58 8.72
C GLU A 224 20.32 -1.63 9.53
N LEU A 225 19.77 -2.84 9.71
CA LEU A 225 18.51 -3.03 10.45
C LEU A 225 18.68 -2.66 11.92
N SER A 226 19.79 -3.08 12.53
CA SER A 226 20.14 -2.79 13.93
C SER A 226 20.27 -1.29 14.18
N GLN A 227 20.97 -0.55 13.29
CA GLN A 227 21.12 0.89 13.40
C GLN A 227 19.78 1.62 13.28
N ARG A 228 18.97 1.26 12.28
CA ARG A 228 17.61 1.82 12.12
C ARG A 228 16.74 1.55 13.34
N ALA A 229 16.78 0.32 13.88
CA ALA A 229 16.00 -0.04 15.05
C ALA A 229 16.43 0.76 16.30
N LYS A 230 17.74 0.94 16.52
CA LYS A 230 18.27 1.77 17.60
C LYS A 230 17.83 3.23 17.48
N ALA A 231 17.92 3.82 16.28
CA ALA A 231 17.50 5.20 16.04
C ALA A 231 16.00 5.40 16.30
N LEU A 232 15.17 4.46 15.85
CA LEU A 232 13.73 4.49 16.09
C LEU A 232 13.37 4.32 17.58
N MET A 233 13.95 3.33 18.26
CA MET A 233 13.68 3.06 19.67
C MET A 233 14.25 4.10 20.64
N ALA A 234 15.18 4.95 20.19
CA ALA A 234 15.62 6.12 20.95
C ALA A 234 14.52 7.18 21.13
N VAL A 235 13.45 7.11 20.32
CA VAL A 235 12.31 8.00 20.42
C VAL A 235 11.33 7.45 21.47
N PRO A 236 11.03 8.20 22.55
CA PRO A 236 10.07 7.75 23.55
C PRO A 236 8.73 7.38 22.90
N GLY A 237 8.14 6.26 23.35
CA GLY A 237 6.90 5.72 22.77
C GLY A 237 7.09 4.82 21.54
N VAL A 238 8.31 4.67 21.02
CA VAL A 238 8.64 3.64 20.02
C VAL A 238 9.19 2.40 20.72
N GLY A 239 8.37 1.35 20.78
CA GLY A 239 8.81 0.03 21.25
C GLY A 239 9.32 -0.87 20.11
N PRO A 240 9.82 -2.08 20.46
CA PRO A 240 10.33 -3.06 19.50
C PRO A 240 9.31 -3.40 18.41
N VAL A 241 8.03 -3.55 18.76
CA VAL A 241 6.98 -3.88 17.79
C VAL A 241 6.82 -2.78 16.73
N LEU A 242 6.71 -1.51 17.13
CA LEU A 242 6.59 -0.42 16.17
C LEU A 242 7.84 -0.31 15.30
N SER A 243 9.02 -0.38 15.93
CA SER A 243 10.30 -0.34 15.21
C SER A 243 10.39 -1.42 14.14
N THR A 244 10.13 -2.69 14.50
CA THR A 244 10.15 -3.81 13.56
C THR A 244 9.16 -3.62 12.40
N ILE A 245 7.93 -3.18 12.70
CA ILE A 245 6.90 -2.97 11.67
C ILE A 245 7.29 -1.84 10.71
N LEU A 246 7.87 -0.75 11.21
CA LEU A 246 8.33 0.35 10.36
C LEU A 246 9.48 -0.09 9.46
N ILE A 247 10.43 -0.87 9.97
CA ILE A 247 11.55 -1.38 9.18
C ILE A 247 11.07 -2.37 8.10
N ALA A 248 10.13 -3.26 8.45
CA ALA A 248 9.66 -4.31 7.54
C ALA A 248 8.64 -3.80 6.51
N GLU A 249 7.74 -2.90 6.90
CA GLU A 249 6.56 -2.52 6.10
C GLU A 249 6.57 -1.04 5.66
N LEU A 250 7.62 -0.27 5.99
CA LEU A 250 7.77 1.13 5.59
C LEU A 250 9.19 1.48 5.11
N PRO A 251 9.68 0.83 4.02
CA PRO A 251 11.02 1.07 3.48
C PRO A 251 11.30 2.53 3.08
N GLU A 252 10.25 3.30 2.77
CA GLU A 252 10.32 4.71 2.38
C GLU A 252 10.56 5.66 3.56
N LEU A 253 10.49 5.17 4.80
CA LEU A 253 10.72 5.97 5.99
C LEU A 253 12.14 6.56 5.96
N GLY A 254 12.21 7.89 6.00
CA GLY A 254 13.45 8.65 5.89
C GLY A 254 13.82 9.05 4.45
N ALA A 255 13.22 8.45 3.42
CA ALA A 255 13.54 8.73 2.03
C ALA A 255 12.56 9.73 1.37
N ILE A 256 11.29 9.74 1.79
CA ILE A 256 10.25 10.57 1.18
C ILE A 256 9.79 11.73 2.07
N GLY A 257 9.12 12.71 1.47
CA GLY A 257 8.64 13.90 2.17
C GLY A 257 7.54 13.60 3.20
N ALA A 258 7.42 14.46 4.21
CA ALA A 258 6.46 14.29 5.31
C ALA A 258 4.99 14.18 4.87
N ARG A 259 4.60 14.83 3.76
CA ARG A 259 3.25 14.71 3.20
C ARG A 259 3.04 13.36 2.52
N GLN A 260 4.03 12.89 1.77
CA GLN A 260 3.98 11.62 1.04
C GLN A 260 3.92 10.44 2.02
N ILE A 261 4.78 10.42 3.05
CA ILE A 261 4.77 9.34 4.07
C ILE A 261 3.45 9.31 4.84
N ALA A 262 2.90 10.48 5.19
CA ALA A 262 1.61 10.57 5.88
C ALA A 262 0.44 10.07 5.00
N SER A 263 0.50 10.34 3.69
CA SER A 263 -0.47 9.80 2.73
C SER A 263 -0.32 8.28 2.57
N LEU A 264 0.92 7.78 2.46
CA LEU A 264 1.22 6.36 2.30
C LEU A 264 0.75 5.51 3.49
N VAL A 265 0.93 6.02 4.72
CA VAL A 265 0.43 5.36 5.94
C VAL A 265 -1.09 5.57 6.12
N GLY A 266 -1.69 6.51 5.40
CA GLY A 266 -3.13 6.79 5.46
C GLY A 266 -3.53 7.59 6.71
N VAL A 267 -2.70 8.55 7.11
CA VAL A 267 -2.92 9.50 8.22
C VAL A 267 -2.96 10.97 7.75
N ALA A 268 -2.91 11.20 6.43
CA ALA A 268 -3.16 12.50 5.82
C ALA A 268 -4.63 12.60 5.36
N PRO A 269 -5.35 13.68 5.71
CA PRO A 269 -6.68 13.91 5.18
C PRO A 269 -6.61 14.34 3.71
N HIS A 270 -7.42 13.72 2.85
CA HIS A 270 -7.59 14.14 1.46
C HIS A 270 -8.75 15.13 1.36
N PRO A 271 -8.55 16.31 0.71
CA PRO A 271 -9.61 17.30 0.54
C PRO A 271 -10.85 16.70 -0.15
N ARG A 272 -12.03 17.11 0.30
CA ARG A 272 -13.30 16.83 -0.38
C ARG A 272 -14.05 18.14 -0.59
N GLN A 273 -13.64 18.83 -1.63
CA GLN A 273 -14.20 20.10 -2.05
C GLN A 273 -14.87 19.90 -3.40
N SER A 274 -16.13 20.35 -3.53
CA SER A 274 -16.88 20.36 -4.78
C SER A 274 -17.59 21.70 -4.92
N GLY A 275 -17.20 22.51 -5.89
CA GLY A 275 -17.66 23.91 -5.98
C GLY A 275 -17.37 24.67 -4.69
N LEU A 276 -18.40 25.27 -4.09
CA LEU A 276 -18.30 26.03 -2.83
C LEU A 276 -18.36 25.17 -1.56
N ALA A 277 -18.63 23.86 -1.68
CA ALA A 277 -18.78 22.99 -0.52
C ALA A 277 -17.44 22.43 -0.04
N ASP A 278 -17.01 22.81 1.17
CA ASP A 278 -15.93 22.13 1.90
C ASP A 278 -16.52 21.18 2.95
N ARG A 279 -16.40 19.87 2.70
CA ARG A 279 -16.94 18.82 3.59
C ARG A 279 -15.91 18.30 4.59
N GLY A 280 -14.75 18.96 4.68
CA GLY A 280 -13.61 18.48 5.44
C GLY A 280 -12.96 17.24 4.81
N GLY A 281 -11.64 17.13 4.96
CA GLY A 281 -10.90 16.00 4.42
C GLY A 281 -11.06 14.71 5.23
N LYS A 282 -11.00 13.55 4.57
CA LYS A 282 -11.00 12.22 5.22
C LYS A 282 -9.69 11.50 4.95
N CYS A 283 -9.16 10.81 5.95
CA CYS A 283 -8.09 9.84 5.75
C CYS A 283 -8.71 8.55 5.19
N SER A 284 -8.24 8.07 4.04
CA SER A 284 -8.69 6.82 3.40
C SER A 284 -7.50 6.08 2.80
N GLY A 285 -7.61 4.76 2.68
CA GLY A 285 -6.52 3.92 2.14
C GLY A 285 -5.30 3.84 3.07
N GLY A 286 -4.14 3.61 2.45
CA GLY A 286 -2.82 3.54 3.10
C GLY A 286 -2.49 2.21 3.78
N ARG A 287 -1.29 2.14 4.35
CA ARG A 287 -0.77 0.94 5.05
C ARG A 287 -1.43 0.75 6.42
N THR A 288 -2.60 0.09 6.41
CA THR A 288 -3.45 -0.12 7.60
C THR A 288 -2.69 -0.74 8.77
N ARG A 289 -1.79 -1.71 8.53
CA ARG A 289 -0.99 -2.35 9.59
C ARG A 289 -0.08 -1.39 10.31
N VAL A 290 0.72 -0.63 9.56
CA VAL A 290 1.57 0.45 10.09
C VAL A 290 0.72 1.45 10.86
N ARG A 291 -0.42 1.86 10.31
CA ARG A 291 -1.36 2.78 10.97
C ARG A 291 -1.87 2.24 12.31
N THR A 292 -2.28 0.97 12.39
CA THR A 292 -2.80 0.36 13.62
C THR A 292 -1.73 0.31 14.73
N VAL A 293 -0.51 -0.09 14.40
CA VAL A 293 0.58 -0.16 15.38
C VAL A 293 1.02 1.25 15.80
N LEU A 294 1.08 2.20 14.86
CA LEU A 294 1.35 3.61 15.13
C LEU A 294 0.29 4.23 16.05
N TYR A 295 -0.99 3.86 15.88
CA TYR A 295 -2.07 4.31 16.77
C TYR A 295 -1.84 3.83 18.21
N MET A 296 -1.52 2.54 18.40
CA MET A 296 -1.23 1.99 19.73
C MET A 296 0.00 2.64 20.37
N ALA A 297 1.05 2.91 19.58
CA ALA A 297 2.23 3.62 20.05
C ALA A 297 1.91 5.06 20.46
N CYS A 298 1.04 5.76 19.72
CA CYS A 298 0.59 7.10 20.11
C CYS A 298 -0.20 7.08 21.42
N LEU A 299 -1.08 6.10 21.63
CA LEU A 299 -1.80 5.97 22.91
C LEU A 299 -0.82 5.76 24.08
N SER A 300 0.18 4.90 23.89
CA SER A 300 1.24 4.68 24.88
C SER A 300 2.03 5.96 25.14
N ALA A 301 2.44 6.67 24.09
CA ALA A 301 3.19 7.93 24.20
C ALA A 301 2.39 9.04 24.92
N LEU A 302 1.07 9.12 24.68
CA LEU A 302 0.20 10.06 25.38
C LEU A 302 0.02 9.68 26.85
N LYS A 303 -0.15 8.39 27.16
CA LYS A 303 -0.21 7.89 28.54
C LYS A 303 1.09 8.21 29.30
N ALA A 304 2.23 8.09 28.63
CA ALA A 304 3.56 8.40 29.17
C ALA A 304 3.92 9.90 29.13
N ARG A 305 2.96 10.80 28.82
CA ARG A 305 3.18 12.27 28.78
C ARG A 305 4.35 12.70 27.89
N HIS A 306 4.52 12.07 26.72
CA HIS A 306 5.59 12.39 25.79
C HIS A 306 5.68 13.91 25.52
N SER A 307 6.86 14.49 25.77
CA SER A 307 7.14 15.95 25.75
C SER A 307 6.58 16.71 24.54
N ARG A 308 6.74 16.18 23.32
CA ARG A 308 6.25 16.83 22.09
C ARG A 308 4.83 16.49 21.64
N LEU A 309 4.35 15.29 21.98
CA LEU A 309 3.08 14.76 21.50
C LEU A 309 1.93 15.10 22.45
N TYR A 310 2.20 15.06 23.76
CA TYR A 310 1.19 15.30 24.78
C TYR A 310 0.66 16.74 24.78
N PRO A 311 1.50 17.80 24.80
CA PRO A 311 1.01 19.19 24.73
C PRO A 311 0.30 19.49 23.40
N PHE A 312 0.76 18.88 22.31
CA PHE A 312 0.10 19.00 21.01
C PHE A 312 -1.30 18.39 21.04
N TYR A 313 -1.45 17.20 21.61
CA TYR A 313 -2.74 16.54 21.80
C TYR A 313 -3.68 17.37 22.69
N GLU A 314 -3.20 17.85 23.84
CA GLU A 314 -4.00 18.66 24.76
C GLU A 314 -4.53 19.92 24.10
N ARG A 315 -3.66 20.67 23.39
CA ARG A 315 -4.08 21.87 22.65
C ARG A 315 -5.18 21.57 21.63
N LEU A 316 -5.10 20.44 20.92
CA LEU A 316 -6.15 20.05 19.97
C LEU A 316 -7.48 19.73 20.68
N ARG A 317 -7.43 19.06 21.83
CA ARG A 317 -8.62 18.73 22.63
C ARG A 317 -9.24 19.98 23.27
N ALA A 318 -8.42 20.90 23.77
CA ALA A 318 -8.86 22.20 24.29
C ALA A 318 -9.58 23.02 23.20
N ASN A 319 -9.12 22.93 21.94
CA ASN A 319 -9.77 23.56 20.79
C ASN A 319 -10.99 22.76 20.26
N GLY A 320 -11.59 21.89 21.07
CA GLY A 320 -12.82 21.17 20.75
C GLY A 320 -12.68 20.01 19.75
N LYS A 321 -11.46 19.65 19.28
CA LYS A 321 -11.33 18.53 18.34
C LYS A 321 -11.68 17.20 19.00
N PRO A 322 -12.56 16.37 18.39
CA PRO A 322 -12.84 15.01 18.85
C PRO A 322 -11.59 14.14 19.03
N PHE A 323 -11.64 13.20 19.97
CA PHE A 323 -10.51 12.34 20.32
C PHE A 323 -9.88 11.66 19.10
N LYS A 324 -10.70 11.04 18.24
CA LYS A 324 -10.25 10.33 17.03
C LYS A 324 -9.54 11.26 16.03
N LEU A 325 -9.93 12.52 15.94
CA LEU A 325 -9.24 13.50 15.08
C LEU A 325 -7.93 13.99 15.71
N ALA A 326 -7.93 14.23 17.02
CA ALA A 326 -6.74 14.62 17.76
C ALA A 326 -5.66 13.53 17.70
N ILE A 327 -6.00 12.26 17.95
CA ILE A 327 -5.05 11.15 17.87
C ILE A 327 -4.53 10.93 16.44
N THR A 328 -5.36 11.09 15.41
CA THR A 328 -4.90 11.00 14.01
C THR A 328 -3.88 12.10 13.68
N ALA A 329 -4.10 13.32 14.19
CA ALA A 329 -3.13 14.41 14.06
C ALA A 329 -1.82 14.11 14.83
N VAL A 330 -1.92 13.51 16.02
CA VAL A 330 -0.75 13.03 16.80
C VAL A 330 0.01 11.96 16.02
N MET A 331 -0.67 10.98 15.42
CA MET A 331 -0.03 9.95 14.58
C MET A 331 0.75 10.57 13.42
N ARG A 332 0.16 11.54 12.71
CA ARG A 332 0.84 12.27 11.63
C ARG A 332 2.07 13.03 12.15
N LYS A 333 1.96 13.71 13.30
CA LYS A 333 3.09 14.41 13.93
C LYS A 333 4.19 13.42 14.33
N PHE A 334 3.82 12.30 14.93
CA PHE A 334 4.77 11.28 15.36
C PHE A 334 5.49 10.65 14.16
N LEU A 335 4.76 10.26 13.12
CA LEU A 335 5.33 9.73 11.88
C LEU A 335 6.31 10.72 11.22
N THR A 336 6.00 12.01 11.26
CA THR A 336 6.90 13.06 10.72
C THR A 336 8.21 13.12 11.52
N ILE A 337 8.14 12.99 12.85
CA ILE A 337 9.33 12.93 13.72
C ILE A 337 10.17 11.69 13.38
N LEU A 338 9.53 10.52 13.28
CA LEU A 338 10.22 9.26 12.93
C LEU A 338 10.87 9.31 11.55
N ASN A 339 10.20 9.93 10.57
CA ASN A 339 10.73 10.12 9.23
C ASN A 339 11.98 11.02 9.23
N ALA A 340 11.96 12.12 9.99
CA ALA A 340 13.13 13.01 10.10
C ALA A 340 14.32 12.32 10.79
N ILE A 341 14.08 11.59 11.88
CA ILE A 341 15.13 10.87 12.62
C ILE A 341 15.78 9.79 11.76
N THR A 342 14.97 9.06 10.98
CA THR A 342 15.47 8.02 10.08
C THR A 342 16.28 8.63 8.93
N ARG A 343 15.85 9.78 8.39
CA ARG A 343 16.57 10.49 7.32
C ARG A 343 17.91 11.03 7.77
N ASP A 344 17.92 11.72 8.90
CA ASP A 344 19.08 12.49 9.35
C ASP A 344 20.07 11.61 10.15
N SER A 345 19.74 10.32 10.37
CA SER A 345 20.44 9.40 11.29
C SER A 345 20.74 10.05 12.65
N ALA A 346 19.89 11.01 13.05
CA ALA A 346 20.17 11.93 14.13
C ALA A 346 19.73 11.33 15.46
N ALA A 347 20.51 11.60 16.51
CA ALA A 347 20.08 11.31 17.87
C ALA A 347 18.78 12.08 18.18
N TYR A 348 17.80 11.39 18.77
CA TYR A 348 16.58 12.04 19.23
C TYR A 348 16.91 13.13 20.25
N ARG A 349 16.50 14.37 19.98
CA ARG A 349 16.66 15.50 20.90
C ARG A 349 15.32 15.81 21.57
N PRO A 350 15.16 15.56 22.89
CA PRO A 350 13.98 15.97 23.64
C PRO A 350 14.08 17.47 23.93
N THR A 351 13.68 18.29 22.97
CA THR A 351 13.44 19.73 23.19
C THR A 351 12.02 20.11 22.85
#